data_AF-I3S4S0-F1
#
_entry.id   AF-I3S4S0-F1
#
_cell.length_a   1.000
_cell.length_b   1.000
_cell.length_c   1.000
_cell.angle_alpha   90.00
_cell.angle_beta   90.00
_cell.angle_gamma   90.00
#
_symmetry.space_group_name_H-M   'P 1'
#
loop_
_entity.id
_entity.type
_entity.pdbx_description
1 polymer ?
#
loop_
_entity_poly.entity_id
_entity_poly.type
_entity_poly.pdbx_seq_one_letter_code
_entity_poly.pdbx_strand_id
1 'polypeptide(L)' 'MNAYTRILAKNFPTLCINSICPGYVITDITGNTGLLTAEEGAASVVKLALLPNGSPSGRFYNRTEVSAF' A
#
# COMPACT_ATOMS: atom_id res chain seq x y z
N MET A 1 2.80 -12.04 -0.01
CA MET A 1 1.65 -11.82 0.89
C MET A 1 0.50 -11.02 0.22
N ASN A 2 0.42 -10.93 -1.11
CA ASN A 2 -0.51 -10.02 -1.78
C ASN A 2 -1.82 -10.67 -2.27
N ALA A 3 -1.91 -12.00 -2.25
CA ALA A 3 -3.06 -12.74 -2.78
C ALA A 3 -4.37 -12.47 -2.01
N TYR A 4 -4.29 -12.27 -0.69
CA TYR A 4 -5.46 -12.04 0.15
C TYR A 4 -6.18 -10.73 -0.19
N THR A 5 -5.43 -9.67 -0.48
CA THR A 5 -5.97 -8.39 -0.98
C THR A 5 -6.82 -8.59 -2.23
N ARG A 6 -6.40 -9.44 -3.18
CA ARG A 6 -7.18 -9.72 -4.40
C ARG A 6 -8.48 -10.47 -4.10
N ILE A 7 -8.44 -11.42 -3.18
CA ILE A 7 -9.63 -12.17 -2.76
C ILE A 7 -10.63 -11.22 -2.10
N LEU A 8 -10.17 -10.38 -1.18
CA LEU A 8 -11.03 -9.41 -0.50
C LEU A 8 -11.62 -8.37 -1.45
N ALA A 9 -10.80 -7.81 -2.35
CA ALA A 9 -11.28 -6.87 -3.37
C ALA A 9 -12.38 -7.47 -4.27
N LYS A 10 -12.27 -8.77 -4.60
CA LYS A 10 -13.30 -9.49 -5.35
C LYS A 10 -14.59 -9.71 -4.53
N ASN A 11 -14.45 -10.02 -3.24
CA ASN A 11 -15.58 -10.32 -2.37
C ASN A 11 -16.34 -9.04 -1.92
N PHE A 12 -15.67 -7.89 -1.92
CA PHE A 12 -16.24 -6.60 -1.47
C PHE A 12 -16.04 -5.52 -2.56
N PRO A 13 -16.79 -5.57 -3.66
CA PRO A 13 -16.59 -4.69 -4.83
C PRO A 13 -16.87 -3.21 -4.56
N THR A 14 -17.57 -2.88 -3.47
CA THR A 14 -17.83 -1.49 -3.04
C THR A 14 -16.69 -0.89 -2.23
N LEU A 15 -15.74 -1.71 -1.77
CA LEU A 15 -14.59 -1.27 -0.97
C LEU A 15 -13.33 -1.13 -1.83
N CYS A 16 -12.57 -0.06 -1.59
CA CYS A 16 -11.24 0.12 -2.15
C CYS A 16 -10.21 -0.63 -1.28
N ILE A 17 -9.77 -1.81 -1.72
CA ILE A 17 -8.90 -2.71 -0.96
C ILE A 17 -7.63 -2.95 -1.77
N ASN A 18 -6.51 -2.40 -1.32
CA ASN A 18 -5.21 -2.48 -2.01
C ASN A 18 -4.10 -2.87 -1.04
N SER A 19 -2.97 -3.35 -1.55
CA SER A 19 -1.75 -3.58 -0.77
C SER A 19 -0.65 -2.65 -1.24
N ILE A 20 0.29 -2.34 -0.35
CA ILE A 20 1.36 -1.38 -0.61
C ILE A 20 2.65 -1.79 0.07
N CYS A 21 3.77 -1.59 -0.63
CA CYS A 21 5.09 -1.52 -0.03
C CYS A 21 5.46 -0.03 0.16
N PRO A 22 5.66 0.45 1.40
CA PRO A 22 6.02 1.84 1.66
C PRO A 22 7.47 2.17 1.29
N GLY A 23 8.25 1.17 0.88
CA GLY A 23 9.69 1.26 0.65
C GLY A 23 10.49 0.82 1.87
N TYR A 24 11.80 1.10 1.84
CA TYR A 24 12.72 0.77 2.92
C TYR A 24 12.79 1.92 3.93
N VAL A 25 11.97 1.82 4.98
CA VAL A 25 11.71 2.89 5.95
C VAL A 25 12.52 2.70 7.22
N ILE A 26 13.06 3.78 7.79
CA ILE A 26 13.76 3.84 9.07
C ILE A 26 12.74 3.66 10.20
N THR A 27 12.70 2.47 10.79
CA THR A 27 11.86 2.13 11.94
C THR A 27 12.56 1.04 12.77
N ASP A 28 11.98 0.64 13.90
CA ASP A 28 12.54 -0.46 14.70
C ASP A 28 12.57 -1.81 13.93
N ILE A 29 11.63 -2.07 13.00
CA ILE A 29 11.61 -3.31 12.21
C ILE A 29 12.83 -3.45 11.30
N THR A 30 13.41 -2.31 10.89
CA THR A 30 14.60 -2.23 10.05
C THR A 30 15.85 -1.94 10.87
N GLY A 31 15.77 -2.01 12.21
CA GLY A 31 16.89 -1.69 13.08
C GLY A 31 17.35 -0.23 12.97
N ASN A 32 16.41 0.68 12.75
CA ASN A 32 16.67 2.11 12.53
C ASN A 32 17.59 2.39 11.31
N THR A 33 17.51 1.53 10.29
CA THR A 33 18.16 1.71 8.99
C THR A 33 17.13 1.86 7.87
N GLY A 34 17.45 2.56 6.79
CA GLY A 34 16.51 2.77 5.70
C GLY A 34 16.92 3.92 4.78
N LEU A 35 16.17 4.07 3.69
CA LEU A 35 16.32 5.18 2.74
C LEU A 35 15.28 6.28 2.97
N LEU A 36 14.20 5.96 3.70
CA LEU A 36 13.05 6.83 3.90
C LEU A 36 12.79 7.00 5.40
N THR A 37 12.38 8.20 5.80
CA THR A 37 11.79 8.44 7.12
C THR A 37 10.40 7.80 7.24
N ALA A 38 9.92 7.62 8.46
CA ALA A 38 8.57 7.12 8.72
C ALA A 38 7.48 7.98 8.04
N GLU A 39 7.66 9.30 8.02
CA GLU A 39 6.77 10.23 7.34
C GLU A 39 6.73 10.00 5.82
N GLU A 40 7.89 9.90 5.17
CA GLU A 40 7.97 9.64 3.72
C GLU A 40 7.38 8.28 3.34
N GLY A 41 7.62 7.25 4.14
CA GLY A 41 6.98 5.94 3.96
C GLY A 41 5.46 6.01 4.08
N ALA A 42 4.97 6.69 5.12
CA ALA A 42 3.54 6.83 5.41
C ALA A 42 2.79 7.65 4.35
N ALA A 43 3.43 8.65 3.73
CA ALA A 43 2.80 9.48 2.70
C ALA A 43 2.18 8.65 1.56
N SER A 44 2.85 7.58 1.12
CA SER A 44 2.33 6.68 0.08
C SER A 44 1.10 5.88 0.54
N VAL A 45 1.10 5.43 1.79
CA VAL A 45 -0.01 4.69 2.41
C VAL A 45 -1.22 5.59 2.60
N VAL A 46 -1.02 6.81 3.10
CA VAL A 46 -2.08 7.80 3.31
C VAL A 46 -2.71 8.22 1.98
N LYS A 47 -1.90 8.42 0.93
CA LYS A 47 -2.41 8.71 -0.41
C LYS A 47 -3.35 7.61 -0.94
N LEU A 48 -3.01 6.35 -0.68
CA LEU A 48 -3.84 5.21 -1.07
C LEU A 48 -5.14 5.14 -0.26
N ALA A 49 -5.09 5.45 1.03
CA ALA A 49 -6.27 5.48 1.91
C ALA A 49 -7.26 6.60 1.55
N LEU A 50 -6.77 7.71 0.99
CA LEU A 50 -7.56 8.89 0.58
C LEU A 50 -8.03 8.85 -0.88
N LEU A 51 -7.90 7.71 -1.56
CA LEU A 51 -8.40 7.58 -2.92
C LEU A 51 -9.92 7.83 -2.99
N PRO A 52 -10.42 8.49 -4.06
CA PRO A 52 -11.85 8.69 -4.23
C PRO A 52 -12.63 7.37 -4.24
N ASN A 53 -13.90 7.43 -3.82
CA ASN A 53 -14.81 6.29 -3.96
C ASN A 53 -14.88 5.81 -5.42
N GLY A 54 -14.89 4.49 -5.62
CA GLY A 54 -14.86 3.89 -6.96
C GLY A 54 -13.45 3.77 -7.57
N SER A 55 -12.40 4.13 -6.83
CA SER A 55 -11.01 3.92 -7.27
C SER A 55 -10.67 2.43 -7.45
N PRO A 56 -9.62 2.11 -8.24
CA PRO A 56 -9.20 0.74 -8.46
C PRO A 56 -8.93 -0.03 -7.15
N SER A 57 -9.47 -1.24 -7.07
CA SER A 57 -9.32 -2.16 -5.94
C SER A 57 -8.58 -3.43 -6.39
N GLY A 58 -7.95 -4.13 -5.45
CA GLY A 58 -7.22 -5.37 -5.70
C GLY A 58 -5.91 -5.16 -6.45
N ARG A 59 -5.19 -4.07 -6.16
CA ARG A 59 -3.86 -3.74 -6.72
C ARG A 59 -2.77 -3.78 -5.66
N PHE A 60 -1.54 -3.97 -6.13
CA PHE A 60 -0.33 -3.80 -5.34
C PHE A 60 0.39 -2.51 -5.77
N TYR A 61 0.80 -1.72 -4.80
CA TYR A 61 1.54 -0.48 -5.01
C TYR A 61 2.96 -0.61 -4.45
N ASN A 62 3.95 -0.23 -5.25
CA ASN A 62 5.29 0.05 -4.76
C ASN A 62 5.42 1.58 -4.60
N ARG A 63 5.33 2.05 -3.35
CA ARG A 63 5.12 3.47 -3.03
C ARG A 63 3.92 4.01 -3.79
N THR A 64 4.11 4.91 -4.75
CA THR A 64 3.03 5.56 -5.51
C THR A 64 2.70 4.86 -6.83
N GLU A 65 3.45 3.84 -7.22
CA GLU A 65 3.32 3.18 -8.52
C GLU A 65 2.59 1.85 -8.40
N VAL A 66 1.67 1.59 -9.33
CA VAL A 66 1.05 0.26 -9.44
C VAL A 66 2.11 -0.71 -9.97
N SER A 67 2.28 -1.84 -9.28
CA SER A 67 3.25 -2.86 -9.65
C SER A 67 2.58 -4.22 -9.87
N ALA A 68 3.33 -5.12 -10.51
CA ALA A 68 2.97 -6.53 -10.58
C ALA A 68 2.97 -7.16 -9.18
N PHE A 69 2.15 -8.20 -9.02
CA PHE A 69 1.88 -8.88 -7.76
C PHE A 69 3.01 -9.77 -7.26
#